data_AF-D3FVM9-F1
#
_entry.id   AF-D3FVM9-F1
#
_cell.length_a   1.000
_cell.length_b   1.000
_cell.length_c   1.000
_cell.angle_alpha   90.00
_cell.angle_beta   90.00
_cell.angle_gamma   90.00
#
_symmetry.space_group_name_H-M   'P 1'
#
loop_
_entity.id
_entity.type
_entity.pdbx_description
1 polymer ?
#
loop_
_entity_poly.entity_id
_entity_poly.type
_entity_poly.pdbx_seq_one_letter_code
_entity_poly.pdbx_strand_id
1 'polypeptide(L)'
;MRRQSLLVSYFLMFLIVIAGCESNKEEDLSSEATVENSHLKVELVDITSAVQDNQAGFFVDVIVTSLHPSYDVRTDFNYAMDKVITTSLDTKHEAASIYTFDYTASAHSLEPDQILIRQFYTPGLEETAHVLHVPFYAKPLYHNRNITFKELSHQSNHIEHNDFKIISLEVKQHTLNLIASDAHEMKGLEVTLLIDDETIYPAFQTTNVEETTNLLHGTYEFTQPISEPFNLKLQRPKLDDLIWTFHLSTPIPSP
;
A
#
# COMPACT_ATOMS: atom_id res chain seq x y z
N MET A 1 -44.87 30.25 47.80
CA MET A 1 -43.70 29.35 47.79
C MET A 1 -44.06 28.02 47.12
N ARG A 2 -44.37 28.08 45.82
CA ARG A 2 -44.75 26.97 44.94
C ARG A 2 -44.02 27.24 43.63
N ARG A 3 -43.02 26.42 43.25
CA ARG A 3 -42.50 26.25 41.86
C ARG A 3 -41.14 25.54 41.75
N GLN A 4 -40.46 25.18 42.83
CA GLN A 4 -39.12 24.58 42.71
C GLN A 4 -39.07 23.04 42.67
N SER A 5 -40.12 22.30 43.06
CA SER A 5 -39.99 20.83 43.18
C SER A 5 -40.40 20.02 41.94
N LEU A 6 -40.96 20.63 40.89
CA LEU A 6 -41.40 19.90 39.68
C LEU A 6 -40.33 19.87 38.57
N LEU A 7 -39.35 20.78 38.61
CA LEU A 7 -38.30 20.87 37.59
C LEU A 7 -37.15 19.87 37.81
N VAL A 8 -36.90 19.47 39.07
CA VAL A 8 -35.83 18.52 39.40
C VAL A 8 -36.22 17.08 39.02
N SER A 9 -37.51 16.75 39.06
CA SER A 9 -37.97 15.39 38.73
C SER A 9 -38.00 15.09 37.23
N TYR A 10 -38.10 16.11 36.37
CA TYR A 10 -38.07 15.94 34.92
C TYR A 10 -36.63 15.86 34.38
N PHE A 11 -35.66 16.47 35.07
CA PHE A 11 -34.25 16.41 34.68
C PHE A 11 -33.60 15.06 35.02
N LEU A 12 -34.07 14.38 36.06
CA LEU A 12 -33.54 13.07 36.47
C LEU A 12 -34.01 11.92 35.57
N MET A 13 -35.13 12.06 34.86
CA MET A 13 -35.66 11.02 33.96
C MET A 13 -35.03 11.08 32.56
N PHE A 14 -34.37 12.19 32.19
CA PHE A 14 -33.68 12.34 30.90
C PHE A 14 -32.24 11.78 30.92
N LEU A 15 -31.66 11.55 32.10
CA LEU A 15 -30.28 11.05 32.25
C LEU A 15 -30.13 9.52 32.13
N ILE A 16 -31.23 8.76 32.09
CA ILE A 16 -31.17 7.28 32.02
C ILE A 16 -31.19 6.77 30.56
N VAL A 17 -31.51 7.62 29.58
CA VAL A 17 -31.59 7.22 28.16
C VAL A 17 -30.25 7.40 27.41
N ILE A 18 -29.22 7.95 28.06
CA ILE A 18 -27.88 8.13 27.46
C ILE A 18 -26.88 7.05 27.90
N ALA A 19 -27.35 6.01 28.61
CA ALA A 19 -26.62 4.75 28.66
C ALA A 19 -26.80 4.04 27.31
N GLY A 20 -26.19 4.61 26.27
CA GLY A 20 -25.98 3.91 25.02
C GLY A 20 -25.20 2.64 25.34
N CYS A 21 -25.79 1.49 25.04
CA CYS A 21 -25.00 0.30 24.78
C CYS A 21 -23.94 0.69 23.75
N GLU A 22 -22.71 0.88 24.20
CA GLU A 22 -21.59 0.38 23.43
C GLU A 22 -21.88 -1.11 23.26
N SER A 23 -22.50 -1.48 22.14
CA SER A 23 -22.23 -2.79 21.62
C SER A 23 -20.73 -2.77 21.41
N ASN A 24 -20.00 -3.48 22.26
CA ASN A 24 -18.75 -4.05 21.85
C ASN A 24 -19.05 -4.69 20.50
N LYS A 25 -18.69 -3.99 19.43
CA LYS A 25 -18.32 -4.67 18.21
C LYS A 25 -17.19 -5.55 18.71
N GLU A 26 -17.51 -6.82 18.97
CA GLU A 26 -16.54 -7.85 18.65
C GLU A 26 -16.04 -7.45 17.27
N GLU A 27 -14.81 -6.94 17.22
CA GLU A 27 -14.06 -6.96 15.99
C GLU A 27 -14.25 -8.37 15.49
N ASP A 28 -14.98 -8.47 14.38
CA ASP A 28 -15.13 -9.68 13.62
C ASP A 28 -13.68 -10.09 13.35
N LEU A 29 -13.15 -11.01 14.18
CA LEU A 29 -11.84 -11.62 14.03
C LEU A 29 -11.96 -12.57 12.84
N SER A 30 -12.35 -12.03 11.68
CA SER A 30 -12.14 -12.68 10.41
C SER A 30 -10.64 -12.80 10.29
N SER A 31 -10.14 -14.01 10.54
CA SER A 31 -8.78 -14.42 10.28
C SER A 31 -8.48 -14.17 8.81
N GLU A 32 -8.02 -12.98 8.47
CA GLU A 32 -7.47 -12.69 7.15
C GLU A 32 -6.02 -13.15 7.13
N ALA A 33 -5.85 -14.45 6.93
CA ALA A 33 -4.55 -15.04 6.62
C ALA A 33 -4.05 -14.61 5.24
N THR A 34 -4.89 -13.96 4.44
CA THR A 34 -4.57 -13.44 3.11
C THR A 34 -5.12 -12.03 2.96
N VAL A 35 -4.27 -11.10 2.53
CA VAL A 35 -4.64 -9.71 2.22
C VAL A 35 -3.96 -9.30 0.92
N GLU A 36 -4.61 -8.47 0.11
CA GLU A 36 -4.07 -8.03 -1.18
C GLU A 36 -4.31 -6.54 -1.45
N ASN A 37 -3.48 -5.97 -2.32
CA ASN A 37 -3.73 -4.68 -2.97
C ASN A 37 -3.63 -4.87 -4.50
N SER A 38 -3.52 -3.79 -5.28
CA SER A 38 -3.41 -3.89 -6.74
C SER A 38 -2.11 -4.53 -7.27
N HIS A 39 -1.10 -4.70 -6.41
CA HIS A 39 0.25 -5.09 -6.80
C HIS A 39 0.71 -6.39 -6.14
N LEU A 40 0.33 -6.63 -4.89
CA LEU A 40 0.78 -7.77 -4.10
C LEU A 40 -0.39 -8.46 -3.42
N LYS A 41 -0.31 -9.79 -3.40
CA LYS A 41 -1.05 -10.66 -2.48
C LYS A 41 -0.09 -11.15 -1.41
N VAL A 42 -0.47 -11.03 -0.15
CA VAL A 42 0.32 -11.44 1.01
C VAL A 42 -0.47 -12.49 1.78
N GLU A 43 0.14 -13.64 2.02
CA GLU A 43 -0.49 -14.81 2.63
C GLU A 43 0.36 -15.36 3.77
N LEU A 44 -0.18 -15.38 4.98
CA LEU A 44 0.41 -16.09 6.12
C LEU A 44 0.13 -17.59 5.93
N VAL A 45 1.18 -18.36 5.64
CA VAL A 45 1.04 -19.78 5.27
C VAL A 45 1.30 -20.75 6.40
N ASP A 46 2.20 -20.41 7.33
CA ASP A 46 2.52 -21.31 8.44
C ASP A 46 3.03 -20.57 9.68
N ILE A 47 2.81 -21.20 10.84
CA ILE A 47 3.39 -20.85 12.13
C ILE A 47 3.96 -22.12 12.74
N THR A 48 5.29 -22.23 12.79
CA THR A 48 5.96 -23.45 13.24
C THR A 48 6.78 -23.20 14.51
N SER A 49 6.51 -23.94 15.59
CA SER A 49 7.38 -23.95 16.76
C SER A 49 8.78 -24.46 16.40
N ALA A 50 9.82 -23.79 16.88
CA ALA A 50 11.21 -24.16 16.61
C ALA A 50 12.17 -23.72 17.72
N VAL A 51 13.40 -24.23 17.65
CA VAL A 51 14.51 -23.80 18.50
C VAL A 51 15.62 -23.28 17.60
N GLN A 52 16.04 -22.05 17.80
CA GLN A 52 17.15 -21.41 17.09
C GLN A 52 18.12 -20.82 18.11
N ASP A 53 19.42 -21.07 17.94
CA ASP A 53 20.47 -20.56 18.84
C ASP A 53 20.21 -20.84 20.34
N ASN A 54 19.68 -22.04 20.65
CA ASN A 54 19.25 -22.49 21.98
C ASN A 54 18.10 -21.68 22.62
N GLN A 55 17.35 -20.92 21.83
CA GLN A 55 16.16 -20.21 22.26
C GLN A 55 14.90 -20.86 21.67
N ALA A 56 13.92 -21.16 22.52
CA ALA A 56 12.61 -21.61 22.08
C ALA A 56 11.82 -20.44 21.50
N GLY A 57 11.22 -20.66 20.34
CA GLY A 57 10.51 -19.64 19.59
C GLY A 57 9.62 -20.28 18.52
N PHE A 58 9.26 -19.48 17.53
CA PHE A 58 8.47 -19.94 16.39
C PHE A 58 8.82 -19.15 15.14
N PHE A 59 8.65 -19.80 13.99
CA PHE A 59 8.71 -19.14 12.69
C PHE A 59 7.32 -18.71 12.27
N VAL A 60 7.26 -17.53 11.64
CA VAL A 60 6.12 -17.08 10.85
C VAL A 60 6.56 -17.07 9.39
N ASP A 61 5.80 -17.77 8.56
CA ASP A 61 6.07 -17.93 7.14
C ASP A 61 4.99 -17.18 6.35
N VAL A 62 5.41 -16.22 5.51
CA VAL A 62 4.54 -15.39 4.68
C VAL A 62 4.95 -15.51 3.22
N ILE A 63 4.02 -15.92 2.35
CA ILE A 63 4.21 -15.88 0.90
C ILE A 63 3.72 -14.54 0.37
N VAL A 64 4.55 -13.89 -0.43
CA VAL A 64 4.17 -12.71 -1.21
C VAL A 64 4.12 -13.09 -2.68
N THR A 65 3.05 -12.70 -3.37
CA THR A 65 2.85 -12.91 -4.81
C THR A 65 2.70 -11.56 -5.51
N SER A 66 3.42 -11.32 -6.61
CA SER A 66 3.19 -10.18 -7.48
C SER A 66 1.93 -10.39 -8.31
N LEU A 67 0.97 -9.47 -8.19
CA LEU A 67 -0.28 -9.47 -8.97
C LEU A 67 -0.15 -8.64 -10.26
N HIS A 68 0.94 -7.89 -10.40
CA HIS A 68 1.13 -6.99 -11.53
C HIS A 68 2.30 -7.48 -12.42
N PRO A 69 2.05 -7.76 -13.71
CA PRO A 69 3.00 -8.46 -14.58
C PRO A 69 4.28 -7.69 -14.89
N SER A 70 4.30 -6.38 -14.63
CA SER A 70 5.47 -5.53 -14.86
C SER A 70 6.45 -5.46 -13.70
N TYR A 71 6.15 -6.09 -12.55
CA TYR A 71 6.98 -5.98 -11.35
C TYR A 71 7.45 -7.36 -10.86
N ASP A 72 8.75 -7.45 -10.58
CA ASP A 72 9.39 -8.63 -10.00
C ASP A 72 9.33 -8.55 -8.47
N VAL A 73 8.63 -9.51 -7.87
CA VAL A 73 8.47 -9.64 -6.41
C VAL A 73 9.82 -9.67 -5.67
N ARG A 74 10.92 -10.06 -6.30
CA ARG A 74 12.23 -10.21 -5.65
C ARG A 74 13.03 -8.91 -5.59
N THR A 75 12.91 -8.08 -6.61
CA THR A 75 13.82 -6.94 -6.81
C THR A 75 13.12 -5.60 -6.70
N ASP A 76 11.82 -5.57 -6.95
CA ASP A 76 11.06 -4.33 -7.04
C ASP A 76 10.42 -3.94 -5.71
N PHE A 77 10.64 -4.74 -4.65
CA PHE A 77 10.08 -4.52 -3.32
C PHE A 77 11.08 -4.87 -2.21
N ASN A 78 10.98 -4.15 -1.09
CA ASN A 78 11.57 -4.53 0.18
C ASN A 78 10.49 -4.99 1.15
N TYR A 79 10.78 -6.03 1.92
CA TYR A 79 9.83 -6.65 2.85
C TYR A 79 10.29 -6.54 4.30
N ALA A 80 9.34 -6.40 5.21
CA ALA A 80 9.58 -6.48 6.64
C ALA A 80 8.34 -7.01 7.36
N MET A 81 8.54 -7.66 8.51
CA MET A 81 7.51 -7.80 9.53
C MET A 81 7.94 -7.02 10.77
N ASP A 82 6.98 -6.72 11.64
CA ASP A 82 7.26 -6.02 12.87
C ASP A 82 8.32 -6.71 13.73
N LYS A 83 9.19 -5.91 14.35
CA LYS A 83 10.19 -6.44 15.28
C LYS A 83 9.54 -7.08 16.50
N VAL A 84 8.37 -6.60 16.91
CA VAL A 84 7.63 -7.12 18.05
C VAL A 84 6.20 -7.36 17.61
N ILE A 85 5.75 -8.61 17.75
CA ILE A 85 4.35 -8.98 17.51
C ILE A 85 3.69 -9.39 18.82
N THR A 86 2.36 -9.32 18.85
CA THR A 86 1.56 -9.64 20.03
C THR A 86 0.53 -10.72 19.71
N THR A 87 0.25 -11.55 20.71
CA THR A 87 -0.90 -12.45 20.69
C THR A 87 -2.14 -11.76 21.23
N SER A 88 -3.29 -12.42 21.13
CA SER A 88 -4.56 -11.99 21.74
C SER A 88 -4.53 -11.81 23.26
N LEU A 89 -3.47 -12.28 23.95
CA LEU A 89 -3.28 -12.12 25.40
C LEU A 89 -2.28 -11.00 25.74
N ASP A 90 -1.92 -10.17 24.76
CA ASP A 90 -0.89 -9.13 24.84
C ASP A 90 0.52 -9.65 25.19
N THR A 91 0.77 -10.96 25.00
CA THR A 91 2.11 -11.54 25.11
C THR A 91 2.96 -11.07 23.94
N LYS A 92 4.13 -10.48 24.23
CA LYS A 92 5.05 -9.92 23.24
C LYS A 92 6.07 -10.96 22.80
N HIS A 93 6.31 -11.01 21.50
CA HIS A 93 7.33 -11.84 20.88
C HIS A 93 8.26 -10.96 20.03
N GLU A 94 9.56 -11.04 20.28
CA GLU A 94 10.58 -10.26 19.59
C GLU A 94 11.25 -11.08 18.49
N ALA A 95 11.42 -10.44 17.33
CA ALA A 95 12.10 -11.00 16.18
C ALA A 95 13.60 -11.18 16.45
N ALA A 96 14.12 -12.37 16.15
CA ALA A 96 15.56 -12.66 16.24
C ALA A 96 16.25 -12.69 14.87
N SER A 97 15.52 -13.11 13.81
CA SER A 97 16.08 -13.25 12.46
C SER A 97 14.99 -13.24 11.38
N ILE A 98 15.34 -12.75 10.19
CA ILE A 98 14.49 -12.75 9.00
C ILE A 98 15.23 -13.41 7.83
N TYR A 99 14.51 -14.15 7.01
CA TYR A 99 15.01 -14.87 5.86
C TYR A 99 14.07 -14.72 4.66
N THR A 100 14.63 -14.87 3.46
CA THR A 100 13.91 -14.77 2.20
C THR A 100 14.30 -15.95 1.32
N PHE A 101 13.30 -16.64 0.75
CA PHE A 101 13.50 -17.87 -0.02
C PHE A 101 12.64 -17.92 -1.28
N ASP A 102 13.14 -18.60 -2.30
CA ASP A 102 12.42 -18.93 -3.56
C ASP A 102 11.72 -20.29 -3.50
N TYR A 103 11.61 -20.87 -2.31
CA TYR A 103 11.02 -22.18 -2.07
C TYR A 103 10.28 -22.20 -0.72
N THR A 104 9.34 -23.11 -0.57
CA THR A 104 8.58 -23.31 0.67
C THR A 104 9.43 -23.96 1.76
N ALA A 105 8.98 -23.92 3.02
CA ALA A 105 9.66 -24.65 4.12
C ALA A 105 9.79 -26.17 3.86
N SER A 106 8.93 -26.75 3.02
CA SER A 106 8.98 -28.15 2.58
C SER A 106 9.82 -28.38 1.32
N ALA A 107 10.63 -27.40 0.91
CA ALA A 107 11.55 -27.43 -0.23
C ALA A 107 10.88 -27.56 -1.62
N HIS A 108 9.60 -27.16 -1.75
CA HIS A 108 8.96 -27.02 -3.05
C HIS A 108 9.30 -25.66 -3.64
N SER A 109 9.67 -25.60 -4.92
CA SER A 109 9.89 -24.33 -5.62
C SER A 109 8.61 -23.50 -5.61
N LEU A 110 8.75 -22.20 -5.36
CA LEU A 110 7.66 -21.25 -5.56
C LEU A 110 7.51 -20.89 -7.05
N GLU A 111 6.36 -20.34 -7.40
CA GLU A 111 6.14 -19.79 -8.74
C GLU A 111 7.06 -18.57 -9.00
N PRO A 112 7.33 -18.22 -10.27
CA PRO A 112 8.23 -17.12 -10.60
C PRO A 112 7.80 -15.75 -10.06
N ASP A 113 6.54 -15.55 -9.74
CA ASP A 113 5.98 -14.31 -9.18
C ASP A 113 5.88 -14.35 -7.64
N GLN A 114 6.44 -15.37 -7.00
CA GLN A 114 6.31 -15.62 -5.56
C GLN A 114 7.64 -15.63 -4.81
N ILE A 115 7.58 -15.25 -3.54
CA ILE A 115 8.70 -15.33 -2.59
C ILE A 115 8.18 -15.67 -1.18
N LEU A 116 8.96 -16.43 -0.41
CA LEU A 116 8.70 -16.72 1.00
C LEU A 116 9.54 -15.79 1.88
N ILE A 117 8.88 -15.08 2.79
CA ILE A 117 9.50 -14.33 3.87
C ILE A 117 9.25 -15.09 5.18
N ARG A 118 10.33 -15.40 5.90
CA ARG A 118 10.30 -16.18 7.13
C ARG A 118 10.96 -15.42 8.27
N GLN A 119 10.28 -15.27 9.40
CA GLN A 119 10.82 -14.56 10.57
C GLN A 119 10.68 -15.39 11.84
N PHE A 120 11.76 -15.48 12.60
CA PHE A 120 11.80 -16.19 13.88
C PHE A 120 11.54 -15.22 15.02
N TYR A 121 10.63 -15.59 15.93
CA TYR A 121 10.26 -14.81 17.10
C TYR A 121 10.49 -15.59 18.39
N THR A 122 10.82 -14.87 19.46
CA THR A 122 11.01 -15.41 20.81
C THR A 122 10.26 -14.55 21.84
N PRO A 123 9.77 -15.11 22.97
CA PRO A 123 9.77 -16.53 23.32
C PRO A 123 8.78 -17.34 22.47
N GLY A 124 8.73 -18.66 22.66
CA GLY A 124 7.73 -19.54 22.03
C GLY A 124 6.28 -19.15 22.37
N LEU A 125 5.35 -19.64 21.57
CA LEU A 125 3.92 -19.41 21.79
C LEU A 125 3.41 -20.17 23.03
N GLU A 126 2.55 -19.54 23.80
CA GLU A 126 1.84 -20.19 24.91
C GLU A 126 0.61 -20.94 24.38
N GLU A 127 0.27 -22.09 24.97
CA GLU A 127 -0.88 -22.93 24.54
C GLU A 127 -2.23 -22.20 24.64
N THR A 128 -2.30 -21.11 25.40
CA THR A 128 -3.52 -20.31 25.63
C THR A 128 -3.68 -19.17 24.63
N ALA A 129 -2.70 -18.89 23.78
CA ALA A 129 -2.81 -17.84 22.77
C ALA A 129 -3.68 -18.35 21.60
N HIS A 130 -4.70 -17.59 21.22
CA HIS A 130 -5.67 -18.03 20.22
C HIS A 130 -5.44 -17.42 18.84
N VAL A 131 -4.94 -16.18 18.77
CA VAL A 131 -4.71 -15.46 17.53
C VAL A 131 -3.34 -14.78 17.57
N LEU A 132 -2.62 -14.84 16.45
CA LEU A 132 -1.41 -14.07 16.21
C LEU A 132 -1.70 -12.96 15.20
N HIS A 133 -1.35 -11.72 15.56
CA HIS A 133 -1.41 -10.58 14.67
C HIS A 133 -0.03 -10.32 14.09
N VAL A 134 0.09 -10.34 12.76
CA VAL A 134 1.36 -10.19 12.05
C VAL A 134 1.25 -9.02 11.07
N PRO A 135 1.72 -7.83 11.46
CA PRO A 135 1.90 -6.72 10.53
C PRO A 135 3.02 -7.07 9.55
N PHE A 136 2.69 -7.02 8.26
CA PHE A 136 3.61 -7.21 7.15
C PHE A 136 3.70 -5.93 6.33
N TYR A 137 4.91 -5.55 5.97
CA TYR A 137 5.21 -4.32 5.25
C TYR A 137 5.88 -4.63 3.92
N ALA A 138 5.42 -3.96 2.86
CA ALA A 138 6.10 -3.94 1.57
C ALA A 138 6.40 -2.50 1.17
N LYS A 139 7.65 -2.22 0.84
CA LYS A 139 8.10 -0.94 0.28
C LYS A 139 8.46 -1.14 -1.19
N PRO A 140 7.69 -0.58 -2.14
CA PRO A 140 8.07 -0.51 -3.54
C PRO A 140 9.44 0.19 -3.73
N LEU A 141 10.26 -0.36 -4.61
CA LEU A 141 11.57 0.18 -5.01
C LEU A 141 11.62 0.64 -6.46
N TYR A 142 10.58 0.30 -7.24
CA TYR A 142 10.55 0.57 -8.67
C TYR A 142 10.23 2.02 -9.01
N HIS A 143 9.74 2.85 -8.08
CA HIS A 143 9.32 4.22 -8.39
C HIS A 143 10.47 5.10 -8.88
N ASN A 144 10.27 5.70 -10.05
CA ASN A 144 11.23 6.55 -10.73
C ASN A 144 10.77 8.01 -10.71
N ARG A 145 11.69 8.93 -10.44
CA ARG A 145 11.35 10.36 -10.47
C ARG A 145 11.00 10.83 -11.89
N ASN A 146 11.70 10.30 -12.88
CA ASN A 146 11.48 10.62 -14.29
C ASN A 146 10.75 9.47 -14.95
N ILE A 147 9.62 9.78 -15.59
CA ILE A 147 8.79 8.82 -16.30
C ILE A 147 8.73 9.26 -17.75
N THR A 148 8.82 8.31 -18.67
CA THR A 148 8.69 8.61 -20.09
C THR A 148 7.63 7.69 -20.68
N PHE A 149 6.62 8.32 -21.28
CA PHE A 149 5.65 7.68 -22.14
C PHE A 149 6.09 7.89 -23.58
N LYS A 150 6.32 6.80 -24.30
CA LYS A 150 6.83 6.86 -25.67
C LYS A 150 5.72 6.62 -26.69
N GLU A 151 5.90 7.18 -27.87
CA GLU A 151 5.06 6.95 -29.05
C GLU A 151 3.56 7.22 -28.81
N LEU A 152 3.26 8.28 -28.06
CA LEU A 152 1.90 8.69 -27.78
C LEU A 152 1.23 9.27 -29.03
N SER A 153 -0.05 8.93 -29.18
CA SER A 153 -0.97 9.55 -30.12
C SER A 153 -1.51 10.87 -29.57
N HIS A 154 -2.11 11.69 -30.44
CA HIS A 154 -2.80 12.92 -30.01
C HIS A 154 -4.02 12.66 -29.08
N GLN A 155 -4.48 11.41 -29.02
CA GLN A 155 -5.53 10.95 -28.12
C GLN A 155 -5.11 9.62 -27.50
N SER A 156 -4.67 9.67 -26.25
CA SER A 156 -4.26 8.50 -25.48
C SER A 156 -5.06 8.45 -24.19
N ASN A 157 -5.54 7.27 -23.81
CA ASN A 157 -6.32 7.08 -22.59
C ASN A 157 -5.90 5.80 -21.88
N HIS A 158 -5.97 5.82 -20.55
CA HIS A 158 -5.74 4.66 -19.67
C HIS A 158 -4.40 3.96 -19.92
N ILE A 159 -3.32 4.73 -19.98
CA ILE A 159 -1.95 4.19 -20.02
C ILE A 159 -1.28 4.40 -18.67
N GLU A 160 -0.52 3.41 -18.26
CA GLU A 160 0.12 3.37 -16.94
C GLU A 160 1.58 3.00 -17.10
N HIS A 161 2.43 3.68 -16.33
CA HIS A 161 3.81 3.32 -16.19
C HIS A 161 4.27 3.78 -14.81
N ASN A 162 4.86 2.88 -14.03
CA ASN A 162 5.46 3.22 -12.75
C ASN A 162 4.46 3.82 -11.76
N ASP A 163 3.23 3.29 -11.76
CA ASP A 163 2.03 3.74 -11.04
C ASP A 163 1.53 5.15 -11.39
N PHE A 164 2.19 5.84 -12.33
CA PHE A 164 1.65 7.04 -12.95
C PHE A 164 0.67 6.64 -14.04
N LYS A 165 -0.58 7.10 -13.92
CA LYS A 165 -1.67 6.78 -14.83
C LYS A 165 -2.07 8.03 -15.60
N ILE A 166 -1.94 7.98 -16.92
CA ILE A 166 -2.59 8.95 -17.80
C ILE A 166 -4.01 8.43 -18.05
N ILE A 167 -4.98 9.11 -17.43
CA ILE A 167 -6.40 8.79 -17.58
C ILE A 167 -6.87 9.26 -18.95
N SER A 168 -6.54 10.50 -19.30
CA SER A 168 -6.83 11.06 -20.61
C SER A 168 -5.76 12.06 -21.04
N LEU A 169 -5.43 12.04 -22.32
CA LEU A 169 -4.54 12.98 -22.96
C LEU A 169 -5.15 13.42 -24.29
N GLU A 170 -5.24 14.73 -24.50
CA GLU A 170 -5.75 15.32 -25.74
C GLU A 170 -4.82 16.44 -26.22
N VAL A 171 -4.36 16.32 -27.46
CA VAL A 171 -3.54 17.33 -28.14
C VAL A 171 -4.36 18.10 -29.17
N LYS A 172 -4.25 19.44 -29.14
CA LYS A 172 -4.81 20.36 -30.14
C LYS A 172 -3.73 21.33 -30.59
N GLN A 173 -3.14 21.08 -31.76
CA GLN A 173 -2.02 21.86 -32.31
C GLN A 173 -0.85 21.93 -31.33
N HIS A 174 -0.70 23.04 -30.61
CA HIS A 174 0.40 23.29 -29.67
C HIS A 174 -0.01 23.09 -28.21
N THR A 175 -1.26 22.70 -27.93
CA THR A 175 -1.78 22.51 -26.57
C THR A 175 -1.94 21.04 -26.25
N LEU A 176 -1.45 20.62 -25.08
CA LEU A 176 -1.67 19.30 -24.48
C LEU A 176 -2.54 19.45 -23.24
N ASN A 177 -3.69 18.76 -23.22
CA ASN A 177 -4.51 18.59 -22.03
C ASN A 177 -4.25 17.21 -21.43
N LEU A 178 -3.98 17.16 -20.13
CA LEU A 178 -3.62 15.97 -19.39
C LEU A 178 -4.53 15.81 -18.18
N ILE A 179 -5.16 14.64 -18.07
CA ILE A 179 -5.77 14.15 -16.85
C ILE A 179 -4.97 12.93 -16.41
N ALA A 180 -4.36 13.01 -15.24
CA ALA A 180 -3.48 11.96 -14.73
C ALA A 180 -3.61 11.78 -13.23
N SER A 181 -3.29 10.59 -12.73
CA SER A 181 -3.21 10.29 -11.30
C SER A 181 -1.91 9.56 -10.99
N ASP A 182 -1.44 9.67 -9.76
CA ASP A 182 -0.20 9.03 -9.32
C ASP A 182 -0.32 8.60 -7.85
N ALA A 183 0.49 7.62 -7.46
CA ALA A 183 0.64 7.22 -6.07
C ALA A 183 1.39 8.28 -5.24
N HIS A 184 2.17 9.15 -5.89
CA HIS A 184 2.92 10.23 -5.26
C HIS A 184 2.26 11.61 -5.42
N GLU A 185 2.72 12.59 -4.64
CA GLU A 185 2.26 13.98 -4.76
C GLU A 185 2.49 14.54 -6.17
N MET A 186 1.41 15.08 -6.76
CA MET A 186 1.39 15.59 -8.13
C MET A 186 1.61 17.10 -8.24
N LYS A 187 1.63 17.82 -7.10
CA LYS A 187 1.80 19.26 -7.07
C LYS A 187 3.23 19.65 -7.46
N GLY A 188 3.36 20.36 -8.58
CA GLY A 188 4.67 20.69 -9.14
C GLY A 188 5.24 19.58 -10.04
N LEU A 189 4.40 18.65 -10.52
CA LEU A 189 4.76 17.77 -11.62
C LEU A 189 5.20 18.59 -12.83
N GLU A 190 6.39 18.30 -13.34
CA GLU A 190 6.91 18.90 -14.56
C GLU A 190 6.54 18.02 -15.76
N VAL A 191 5.97 18.64 -16.79
CA VAL A 191 5.53 17.96 -18.01
C VAL A 191 6.24 18.58 -19.20
N THR A 192 6.95 17.75 -19.97
CA THR A 192 7.78 18.16 -21.11
C THR A 192 7.62 17.20 -22.27
N LEU A 193 7.88 17.67 -23.49
CA LEU A 193 8.01 16.79 -24.65
C LEU A 193 9.47 16.37 -24.81
N LEU A 194 9.69 15.17 -25.33
CA LEU A 194 11.01 14.66 -25.69
C LEU A 194 11.08 14.46 -27.21
N ILE A 195 11.86 15.30 -27.90
CA ILE A 195 12.02 15.31 -29.37
C ILE A 195 13.51 15.21 -29.67
N ASP A 196 13.94 14.17 -30.39
CA ASP A 196 15.37 13.95 -30.72
C ASP A 196 16.31 14.05 -29.50
N ASP A 197 15.89 13.46 -28.37
CA ASP A 197 16.54 13.53 -27.06
C ASP A 197 16.61 14.94 -26.41
N GLU A 198 16.03 15.96 -27.03
CA GLU A 198 15.87 17.29 -26.47
C GLU A 198 14.59 17.39 -25.63
N THR A 199 14.70 18.01 -24.45
CA THR A 199 13.57 18.29 -23.57
C THR A 199 12.96 19.64 -23.92
N ILE A 200 11.72 19.63 -24.40
CA ILE A 200 10.98 20.83 -24.78
C ILE A 200 9.98 21.17 -23.67
N TYR A 201 10.13 22.37 -23.12
CA TYR A 201 9.27 22.89 -22.06
C TYR A 201 8.04 23.61 -22.62
N PRO A 202 6.89 23.54 -21.95
CA PRO A 202 5.75 24.36 -22.31
C PRO A 202 6.06 25.84 -22.03
N ALA A 203 5.62 26.73 -22.93
CA ALA A 203 5.66 28.18 -22.74
C ALA A 203 4.69 28.62 -21.64
N PHE A 204 3.53 27.96 -21.54
CA PHE A 204 2.52 28.20 -20.51
C PHE A 204 2.00 26.90 -19.95
N GLN A 205 1.70 26.89 -18.64
CA GLN A 205 1.10 25.76 -17.97
C GLN A 205 0.04 26.20 -16.97
N THR A 206 -1.06 25.47 -16.89
CA THR A 206 -2.09 25.60 -15.86
C THR A 206 -2.38 24.22 -15.30
N THR A 207 -2.23 24.05 -13.99
CA THR A 207 -2.44 22.78 -13.32
C THR A 207 -3.40 22.95 -12.14
N ASN A 208 -4.36 22.05 -12.02
CA ASN A 208 -5.20 21.88 -10.84
C ASN A 208 -4.99 20.46 -10.30
N VAL A 209 -4.71 20.33 -9.00
CA VAL A 209 -4.44 19.05 -8.35
C VAL A 209 -5.44 18.85 -7.22
N GLU A 210 -6.18 17.75 -7.26
CA GLU A 210 -7.02 17.29 -6.17
C GLU A 210 -6.18 16.44 -5.21
N GLU A 211 -5.87 16.98 -4.04
CA GLU A 211 -4.93 16.37 -3.07
C GLU A 211 -5.44 15.05 -2.47
N THR A 212 -6.76 14.84 -2.41
CA THR A 212 -7.37 13.62 -1.83
C THR A 212 -7.22 12.40 -2.72
N THR A 213 -7.21 12.61 -4.04
CA THR A 213 -7.18 11.54 -5.05
C THR A 213 -5.87 11.54 -5.83
N ASN A 214 -4.96 12.48 -5.56
CA ASN A 214 -3.77 12.79 -6.36
C ASN A 214 -4.09 12.91 -7.85
N LEU A 215 -5.24 13.48 -8.18
CA LEU A 215 -5.70 13.67 -9.55
C LEU A 215 -5.26 15.05 -10.06
N LEU A 216 -4.53 15.07 -11.17
CA LEU A 216 -4.08 16.27 -11.86
C LEU A 216 -4.91 16.52 -13.12
N HIS A 217 -5.37 17.76 -13.26
CA HIS A 217 -5.88 18.33 -14.50
C HIS A 217 -4.90 19.41 -14.97
N GLY A 218 -4.19 19.17 -16.06
CA GLY A 218 -3.18 20.06 -16.61
C GLY A 218 -3.46 20.48 -18.04
N THR A 219 -3.17 21.74 -18.37
CA THR A 219 -3.10 22.25 -19.73
C THR A 219 -1.71 22.85 -19.96
N TYR A 220 -1.03 22.40 -20.99
CA TYR A 220 0.35 22.76 -21.32
C TYR A 220 0.42 23.28 -22.76
N GLU A 221 0.91 24.50 -22.95
CA GLU A 221 1.02 25.17 -24.25
C GLU A 221 2.48 25.23 -24.69
N PHE A 222 2.80 24.71 -25.86
CA PHE A 222 4.15 24.67 -26.42
C PHE A 222 4.33 25.73 -27.52
N THR A 223 5.56 26.12 -27.79
CA THR A 223 5.85 27.11 -28.84
C THR A 223 5.73 26.56 -30.26
N GLN A 224 5.67 25.22 -30.40
CA GLN A 224 5.58 24.52 -31.68
C GLN A 224 4.39 23.55 -31.63
N PRO A 225 3.76 23.26 -32.80
CA PRO A 225 2.77 22.19 -32.88
C PRO A 225 3.36 20.86 -32.43
N ILE A 226 2.62 20.14 -31.60
CA ILE A 226 2.95 18.78 -31.18
C ILE A 226 2.67 17.87 -32.38
N SER A 227 3.68 17.12 -32.80
CA SER A 227 3.56 16.16 -33.90
C SER A 227 3.20 14.78 -33.36
N GLU A 228 2.55 13.96 -34.17
CA GLU A 228 2.22 12.59 -33.83
C GLU A 228 3.13 11.62 -34.60
N PRO A 229 3.71 10.58 -33.96
CA PRO A 229 3.70 10.32 -32.51
C PRO A 229 4.64 11.27 -31.74
N PHE A 230 4.45 11.39 -30.44
CA PHE A 230 5.37 12.14 -29.56
C PHE A 230 5.70 11.37 -28.28
N ASN A 231 6.76 11.81 -27.60
CA ASN A 231 7.13 11.27 -26.30
C ASN A 231 6.86 12.32 -25.22
N LEU A 232 6.18 11.91 -24.14
CA LEU A 232 5.91 12.74 -22.99
C LEU A 232 6.86 12.34 -21.86
N LYS A 233 7.63 13.31 -21.36
CA LYS A 233 8.48 13.13 -20.19
C LYS A 233 7.86 13.88 -19.01
N LEU A 234 7.73 13.16 -17.91
CA LEU A 234 7.18 13.65 -16.66
C LEU A 234 8.25 13.55 -15.59
N GLN A 235 8.38 14.58 -14.77
CA GLN A 235 9.28 14.57 -13.62
C GLN A 235 8.51 14.89 -12.36
N ARG A 236 8.44 13.90 -11.46
CA ARG A 236 7.83 14.03 -10.15
C ARG A 236 8.62 15.06 -9.31
N PRO A 237 7.92 15.90 -8.53
CA PRO A 237 8.57 16.87 -7.66
C PRO A 237 9.44 16.16 -6.61
N LYS A 238 8.90 15.10 -6.02
CA LYS A 238 9.53 14.20 -5.05
C LYS A 238 8.99 12.77 -5.20
N LEU A 239 9.68 11.83 -4.60
CA LEU A 239 9.18 10.48 -4.36
C LEU A 239 8.93 10.35 -2.86
N ASP A 240 7.68 10.10 -2.50
CA ASP A 240 7.33 9.78 -1.12
C ASP A 240 7.69 8.32 -0.82
N ASP A 241 8.16 8.04 0.40
CA ASP A 241 8.37 6.68 0.86
C ASP A 241 7.01 6.00 1.08
N LEU A 242 6.54 5.29 0.06
CA LEU A 242 5.32 4.50 0.15
C LEU A 242 5.62 3.16 0.83
N ILE A 243 4.97 2.91 1.96
CA ILE A 243 5.01 1.62 2.65
C ILE A 243 3.58 1.11 2.70
N TRP A 244 3.37 -0.07 2.10
CA TRP A 244 2.11 -0.78 2.19
C TRP A 244 2.11 -1.65 3.43
N THR A 245 1.03 -1.57 4.21
CA THR A 245 0.85 -2.36 5.42
C THR A 245 -0.26 -3.38 5.17
N PHE A 246 0.04 -4.64 5.44
CA PHE A 246 -0.88 -5.77 5.39
C PHE A 246 -1.04 -6.30 6.81
N HIS A 247 -2.27 -6.38 7.29
CA HIS A 247 -2.57 -6.86 8.63
C HIS A 247 -3.03 -8.31 8.54
N LEU A 248 -2.11 -9.25 8.79
CA LEU A 248 -2.40 -10.68 8.76
C LEU A 248 -2.84 -11.13 10.15
N SER A 249 -3.89 -11.94 10.23
CA SER A 249 -4.33 -12.55 11.49
C SER A 249 -4.69 -14.00 11.25
N THR A 250 -4.20 -14.90 12.09
CA THR A 250 -4.49 -16.35 12.00
C THR A 250 -4.62 -16.99 13.38
N PRO A 251 -5.46 -18.02 13.54
CA PRO A 251 -5.44 -18.87 14.72
C PRO A 251 -4.07 -19.52 14.91
N ILE A 252 -3.61 -19.59 16.15
CA ILE A 252 -2.39 -20.34 16.47
C ILE A 252 -2.72 -21.84 16.40
N PRO A 253 -1.93 -22.66 15.69
CA PRO A 253 -2.15 -24.10 15.66
C PRO A 253 -2.08 -24.67 17.08
N SER A 254 -3.10 -25.42 17.49
CA SER A 254 -3.01 -26.20 18.73
C SER A 254 -1.91 -27.28 18.58
N PRO A 255 -1.11 -27.54 19.64
CA PRO A 255 -0.03 -28.53 19.59
C PRO A 255 -0.52 -29.95 19.28
#